data_AF-A0A956BU46-F1
#
_entry.id   AF-A0A956BU46-F1
#
_cell.length_a   1.000
_cell.length_b   1.000
_cell.length_c   1.000
_cell.angle_alpha   90.00
_cell.angle_beta   90.00
_cell.angle_gamma   90.00
#
_symmetry.space_group_name_H-M   'P 1'
#
loop_
_entity.id
_entity.type
_entity.pdbx_description
1 polymer ?
#
loop_
_entity_poly.entity_id
_entity_poly.type
_entity_poly.pdbx_seq_one_letter_code
_entity_poly.pdbx_strand_id
1 'polypeptide(L)'
;MASTYVWQGFRHEWLREVLGVRLPHRISRLHSHIAPDGRFSFAQSTGVDGNYMRPVGLWARVEAPDLHVDHADVQLTWRDAIETRGVVPLATSSRSETVRFELPPQQGIERVEALLRGVRLDTRCCDAHQPDGQPCNSNGFWPVSLQVRLGEVRLAPGYAEVDVETQVVRGWTPTRGGIPVLEEKPLNAALDYDLEVGVTLVGSTADGLAATRVRTETEGSARLRDGRRASRRVRVRDEAPVVVGITGFGFEFVKTGRTRFHEHRGRYLSALDFRAGDVTRSPGIAELETRTGVWIPRTVVGTDVRAFLETSVLQPLHADARVARGSVAGSLCIHSSDQAPFFSWWRPKAGRYGAVQSADARVLPSSLPAR
;
A
#
# COMPACT_ATOMS: atom_id res chain seq x y z
N MET A 1 -16.41 9.56 24.37
CA MET A 1 -15.02 9.66 23.89
C MET A 1 -15.02 9.18 22.46
N ALA A 2 -14.56 9.99 21.52
CA ALA A 2 -14.46 9.56 20.13
C ALA A 2 -13.27 8.62 19.98
N SER A 3 -13.35 7.69 19.02
CA SER A 3 -12.26 6.75 18.74
C SER A 3 -12.11 6.50 17.25
N THR A 4 -10.88 6.26 16.81
CA THR A 4 -10.59 5.89 15.42
C THR A 4 -9.43 4.92 15.31
N TYR A 5 -9.41 4.13 14.24
CA TYR A 5 -8.27 3.32 13.86
C TYR A 5 -7.42 4.05 12.82
N VAL A 6 -6.11 4.09 13.07
CA VAL A 6 -5.11 4.68 12.20
C VAL A 6 -4.32 3.57 11.53
N TRP A 7 -4.32 3.56 10.20
CA TRP A 7 -3.51 2.64 9.42
C TRP A 7 -2.05 3.07 9.43
N GLN A 8 -1.17 2.17 9.87
CA GLN A 8 0.27 2.43 10.02
C GLN A 8 1.11 1.67 8.97
N GLY A 9 0.44 1.07 7.99
CA GLY A 9 1.06 0.45 6.82
C GLY A 9 0.92 -1.07 6.77
N PHE A 10 1.73 -1.67 5.91
CA PHE A 10 1.58 -3.06 5.53
C PHE A 10 2.87 -3.70 5.04
N ARG A 11 2.89 -5.03 5.09
CA ARG A 11 3.85 -5.87 4.37
C ARG A 11 3.12 -7.00 3.68
N HIS A 12 3.34 -7.12 2.39
CA HIS A 12 2.81 -8.15 1.53
C HIS A 12 3.99 -8.93 0.92
N GLU A 13 4.11 -10.23 1.21
CA GLU A 13 5.18 -11.08 0.69
C GLU A 13 4.61 -12.36 0.07
N TRP A 14 5.02 -12.64 -1.17
CA TRP A 14 4.71 -13.88 -1.86
C TRP A 14 5.69 -14.98 -1.49
N LEU A 15 5.15 -16.14 -1.10
CA LEU A 15 5.92 -17.25 -0.56
C LEU A 15 6.03 -18.44 -1.53
N ARG A 16 5.60 -18.28 -2.77
CA ARG A 16 5.62 -19.37 -3.76
C ARG A 16 7.04 -19.66 -4.25
N GLU A 17 7.39 -20.94 -4.22
CA GLU A 17 8.65 -21.48 -4.75
C GLU A 17 8.37 -22.71 -5.62
N VAL A 18 9.08 -22.85 -6.73
CA VAL A 18 9.06 -24.03 -7.61
C VAL A 18 10.48 -24.53 -7.76
N LEU A 19 10.73 -25.81 -7.40
CA LEU A 19 12.08 -26.41 -7.39
C LEU A 19 13.12 -25.57 -6.61
N GLY A 20 12.71 -24.98 -5.48
CA GLY A 20 13.57 -24.13 -4.65
C GLY A 20 13.79 -22.71 -5.19
N VAL A 21 13.11 -22.34 -6.28
CA VAL A 21 13.23 -21.02 -6.92
C VAL A 21 11.97 -20.20 -6.66
N ARG A 22 12.13 -18.99 -6.08
CA ARG A 22 11.05 -18.01 -5.91
C ARG A 22 10.50 -17.59 -7.27
N LEU A 23 9.20 -17.76 -7.45
CA LEU A 23 8.52 -17.29 -8.65
C LEU A 23 8.17 -15.80 -8.53
N PRO A 24 8.49 -14.98 -9.55
CA PRO A 24 8.15 -13.57 -9.53
C PRO A 24 6.66 -13.33 -9.82
N HIS A 25 6.08 -12.23 -9.32
CA HIS A 25 4.65 -11.94 -9.46
C HIS A 25 4.31 -10.55 -10.02
N ARG A 26 3.16 -10.44 -10.69
CA ARG A 26 2.54 -9.16 -11.11
C ARG A 26 1.58 -8.67 -10.03
N ILE A 27 1.28 -7.38 -10.01
CA ILE A 27 0.21 -6.84 -9.15
C ILE A 27 -1.09 -6.95 -9.92
N SER A 28 -2.05 -7.76 -9.44
CA SER A 28 -3.44 -7.74 -9.96
C SER A 28 -4.47 -7.32 -8.92
N ARG A 29 -4.13 -7.54 -7.64
CA ARG A 29 -4.90 -7.09 -6.49
C ARG A 29 -3.91 -6.65 -5.41
N LEU A 30 -4.21 -5.55 -4.73
CA LEU A 30 -3.47 -5.05 -3.58
C LEU A 30 -4.45 -4.36 -2.64
N HIS A 31 -4.93 -5.09 -1.64
CA HIS A 31 -5.78 -4.56 -0.58
C HIS A 31 -5.01 -4.58 0.73
N SER A 32 -4.95 -3.43 1.38
CA SER A 32 -4.51 -3.29 2.77
C SER A 32 -5.20 -2.05 3.31
N HIS A 33 -6.29 -2.25 4.02
CA HIS A 33 -7.07 -1.14 4.58
C HIS A 33 -7.77 -1.55 5.88
N ILE A 34 -8.13 -0.54 6.66
CA ILE A 34 -8.95 -0.66 7.86
C ILE A 34 -10.31 -0.05 7.53
N ALA A 35 -11.40 -0.73 7.82
CA ALA A 35 -12.73 -0.12 7.76
C ALA A 35 -13.00 0.69 9.04
N PRO A 36 -13.92 1.68 9.02
CA PRO A 36 -14.25 2.49 10.20
C PRO A 36 -14.61 1.66 11.45
N ASP A 37 -15.21 0.49 11.25
CA ASP A 37 -15.58 -0.47 12.30
C ASP A 37 -14.38 -1.25 12.90
N GLY A 38 -13.17 -1.01 12.42
CA GLY A 38 -11.96 -1.70 12.85
C GLY A 38 -11.74 -3.06 12.17
N ARG A 39 -12.38 -3.36 11.05
CA ARG A 39 -12.05 -4.55 10.26
C ARG A 39 -10.86 -4.27 9.34
N PHE A 40 -9.76 -4.99 9.54
CA PHE A 40 -8.60 -4.95 8.66
C PHE A 40 -8.74 -5.97 7.53
N SER A 41 -8.65 -5.53 6.29
CA SER A 41 -8.78 -6.38 5.10
C SER A 41 -7.46 -6.51 4.34
N PHE A 42 -7.20 -7.72 3.85
CA PHE A 42 -6.06 -8.07 3.02
C PHE A 42 -6.51 -8.77 1.75
N ALA A 43 -5.85 -8.43 0.66
CA ALA A 43 -5.91 -9.25 -0.54
C ALA A 43 -4.71 -8.92 -1.41
N GLN A 44 -4.14 -9.94 -2.04
CA GLN A 44 -3.19 -9.71 -3.10
C GLN A 44 -3.18 -10.94 -4.02
N SER A 45 -3.27 -10.68 -5.32
CA SER A 45 -3.33 -11.71 -6.34
C SER A 45 -2.33 -11.41 -7.44
N THR A 46 -1.88 -12.47 -8.11
CA THR A 46 -0.80 -12.42 -9.11
C THR A 46 -1.19 -13.04 -10.44
N GLY A 47 -2.43 -13.50 -10.57
CA GLY A 47 -2.93 -14.18 -11.76
C GLY A 47 -2.27 -15.54 -12.03
N VAL A 48 -1.72 -16.20 -11.01
CA VAL A 48 -1.19 -17.57 -11.14
C VAL A 48 -1.66 -18.44 -9.97
N ASP A 49 -2.07 -19.64 -10.29
CA ASP A 49 -2.52 -20.70 -9.42
C ASP A 49 -1.48 -21.22 -8.42
N GLY A 50 -1.89 -21.56 -7.19
CA GLY A 50 -0.99 -22.13 -6.18
C GLY A 50 -0.18 -21.09 -5.39
N ASN A 51 -0.77 -19.95 -5.05
CA ASN A 51 -0.08 -18.89 -4.31
C ASN A 51 -0.35 -18.97 -2.82
N TYR A 52 0.67 -18.63 -2.03
CA TYR A 52 0.56 -18.44 -0.60
C TYR A 52 1.25 -17.15 -0.18
N MET A 53 0.65 -16.43 0.76
CA MET A 53 1.22 -15.23 1.36
C MET A 53 0.78 -15.04 2.81
N ARG A 54 1.58 -14.26 3.53
CA ARG A 54 1.34 -13.83 4.90
C ARG A 54 1.37 -12.31 4.97
N PRO A 55 0.27 -11.64 4.60
CA PRO A 55 0.19 -10.19 4.72
C PRO A 55 0.21 -9.79 6.20
N VAL A 56 0.82 -8.65 6.49
CA VAL A 56 0.81 -8.02 7.81
C VAL A 56 0.32 -6.60 7.65
N GLY A 57 -0.62 -6.20 8.49
CA GLY A 57 -1.12 -4.84 8.61
C GLY A 57 -0.76 -4.27 9.98
N LEU A 58 -0.35 -3.01 10.02
CA LEU A 58 -0.09 -2.29 11.27
C LEU A 58 -1.18 -1.26 11.50
N TRP A 59 -1.57 -1.12 12.77
CA TRP A 59 -2.65 -0.24 13.17
C TRP A 59 -2.39 0.38 14.53
N ALA A 60 -2.92 1.58 14.74
CA ALA A 60 -3.11 2.18 16.04
C ALA A 60 -4.59 2.47 16.26
N ARG A 61 -5.03 2.47 17.50
CA ARG A 61 -6.34 3.00 17.89
C ARG A 61 -6.11 4.21 18.77
N VAL A 62 -6.81 5.29 18.47
CA VAL A 62 -6.75 6.55 19.21
C VAL A 62 -8.11 6.82 19.82
N GLU A 63 -8.13 7.15 21.10
CA GLU A 63 -9.33 7.61 21.81
C GLU A 63 -9.01 8.95 22.50
N ALA A 64 -9.86 9.96 22.28
CA ALA A 64 -9.77 11.23 22.99
C ALA A 64 -11.15 11.92 23.07
N PRO A 65 -11.45 12.70 24.14
CA PRO A 65 -12.77 13.31 24.32
C PRO A 65 -13.19 14.33 23.27
N ASP A 66 -12.23 15.10 22.76
CA ASP A 66 -12.40 16.25 21.86
C ASP A 66 -12.06 15.93 20.40
N LEU A 67 -11.74 14.67 20.10
CA LEU A 67 -11.39 14.25 18.75
C LEU A 67 -12.63 14.21 17.85
N HIS A 68 -12.62 15.00 16.79
CA HIS A 68 -13.50 14.85 15.65
C HIS A 68 -12.92 13.82 14.68
N VAL A 69 -13.74 12.89 14.21
CA VAL A 69 -13.32 11.85 13.26
C VAL A 69 -14.38 11.75 12.17
N ASP A 70 -13.94 11.83 10.92
CA ASP A 70 -14.78 11.56 9.76
C ASP A 70 -14.05 10.69 8.73
N HIS A 71 -14.81 10.09 7.84
CA HIS A 71 -14.40 8.99 6.99
C HIS A 71 -14.95 9.16 5.58
N ALA A 72 -14.09 8.98 4.58
CA ALA A 72 -14.49 8.96 3.18
C ALA A 72 -13.77 7.83 2.45
N ASP A 73 -14.40 7.29 1.41
CA ASP A 73 -13.79 6.36 0.47
C ASP A 73 -13.83 6.99 -0.92
N VAL A 74 -12.68 7.09 -1.56
CA VAL A 74 -12.52 7.72 -2.88
C VAL A 74 -12.34 6.63 -3.92
N GLN A 75 -13.18 6.65 -4.94
CA GLN A 75 -13.22 5.61 -5.96
C GLN A 75 -12.66 6.12 -7.29
N LEU A 76 -11.42 5.74 -7.58
CA LEU A 76 -10.71 6.10 -8.79
C LEU A 76 -10.74 4.94 -9.79
N THR A 77 -11.55 5.04 -10.84
CA THR A 77 -11.60 4.05 -11.91
C THR A 77 -11.00 4.60 -13.19
N TRP A 78 -10.13 3.84 -13.86
CA TRP A 78 -9.62 4.23 -15.17
C TRP A 78 -9.16 3.06 -16.01
N ARG A 79 -9.05 3.31 -17.31
CA ARG A 79 -8.33 2.45 -18.25
C ARG A 79 -7.04 3.13 -18.65
N ASP A 80 -5.96 2.37 -18.69
CA ASP A 80 -4.71 2.83 -19.30
C ASP A 80 -4.56 2.30 -20.73
N ALA A 81 -3.61 2.88 -21.46
CA ALA A 81 -3.23 2.42 -22.79
C ALA A 81 -1.71 2.46 -22.91
N ILE A 82 -1.14 1.39 -23.46
CA ILE A 82 0.28 1.34 -23.78
C ILE A 82 0.61 2.36 -24.87
N GLU A 83 1.60 3.21 -24.60
CA GLU A 83 2.24 4.07 -25.57
C GLU A 83 3.24 3.26 -26.39
N THR A 84 3.00 3.16 -27.70
CA THR A 84 3.84 2.40 -28.65
C THR A 84 4.87 3.27 -29.37
N ARG A 85 4.88 4.59 -29.13
CA ARG A 85 5.80 5.54 -29.78
C ARG A 85 7.25 5.47 -29.25
N GLY A 86 7.52 4.65 -28.23
CA GLY A 86 8.83 4.47 -27.61
C GLY A 86 9.46 3.10 -27.88
N VAL A 87 10.74 2.95 -27.53
CA VAL A 87 11.50 1.68 -27.66
C VAL A 87 10.98 0.61 -26.69
N VAL A 88 10.35 1.02 -25.59
CA VAL A 88 9.80 0.12 -24.57
C VAL A 88 8.33 0.49 -24.31
N PRO A 89 7.38 -0.46 -24.43
CA PRO A 89 5.97 -0.20 -24.16
C PRO A 89 5.72 0.16 -22.70
N LEU A 90 5.09 1.31 -22.47
CA LEU A 90 4.79 1.88 -21.15
C LEU A 90 3.38 2.44 -21.14
N ALA A 91 2.72 2.43 -19.99
CA ALA A 91 1.51 3.18 -19.75
C ALA A 91 1.68 3.97 -18.45
N THR A 92 1.42 5.27 -18.51
CA THR A 92 1.43 6.17 -17.36
C THR A 92 0.02 6.66 -17.10
N SER A 93 -0.41 6.57 -15.85
CA SER A 93 -1.71 7.07 -15.41
C SER A 93 -1.54 7.87 -14.13
N SER A 94 -2.06 9.09 -14.13
CA SER A 94 -2.20 9.92 -12.93
C SER A 94 -3.66 10.28 -12.74
N ARG A 95 -4.16 10.16 -11.50
CA ARG A 95 -5.52 10.55 -11.13
C ARG A 95 -5.47 11.37 -9.85
N SER A 96 -6.39 12.32 -9.74
CA SER A 96 -6.58 13.13 -8.54
C SER A 96 -8.06 13.39 -8.34
N GLU A 97 -8.52 13.33 -7.09
CA GLU A 97 -9.88 13.68 -6.69
C GLU A 97 -9.85 14.39 -5.35
N THR A 98 -10.61 15.48 -5.23
CA THR A 98 -10.75 16.22 -3.97
C THR A 98 -11.89 15.66 -3.15
N VAL A 99 -11.61 15.33 -1.90
CA VAL A 99 -12.61 14.94 -0.91
C VAL A 99 -12.92 16.11 -0.01
N ARG A 100 -14.19 16.30 0.31
CA ARG A 100 -14.68 17.30 1.24
C ARG A 100 -15.31 16.62 2.45
N PHE A 101 -14.92 17.07 3.64
CA PHE A 101 -15.48 16.68 4.92
C PHE A 101 -16.22 17.87 5.53
N GLU A 102 -17.47 17.66 5.93
CA GLU A 102 -18.24 18.70 6.61
C GLU A 102 -17.86 18.76 8.09
N LEU A 103 -17.50 19.94 8.56
CA LEU A 103 -17.07 20.15 9.93
C LEU A 103 -18.20 20.78 10.76
N PRO A 104 -18.53 20.20 11.93
CA PRO A 104 -19.57 20.74 12.80
C PRO A 104 -19.15 22.13 13.33
N PRO A 105 -19.91 23.20 13.05
CA PRO A 105 -19.55 24.58 13.43
C PRO A 105 -19.37 24.76 14.94
N GLN A 106 -20.09 23.95 15.73
CA GLN A 106 -20.14 24.06 17.19
C GLN A 106 -18.92 23.46 17.90
N GLN A 107 -18.06 22.71 17.20
CA GLN A 107 -16.94 21.99 17.82
C GLN A 107 -15.63 22.78 17.88
N GLY A 108 -15.57 23.99 17.31
CA GLY A 108 -14.36 24.82 17.36
C GLY A 108 -13.14 24.13 16.75
N ILE A 109 -13.34 23.35 15.69
CA ILE A 109 -12.26 22.59 15.05
C ILE A 109 -11.31 23.56 14.35
N GLU A 110 -10.09 23.65 14.85
CA GLU A 110 -9.04 24.56 14.35
C GLU A 110 -7.85 23.79 13.76
N ARG A 111 -7.71 22.52 14.12
CA ARG A 111 -6.66 21.62 13.63
C ARG A 111 -7.30 20.40 13.02
N VAL A 112 -6.87 20.08 11.81
CA VAL A 112 -7.29 18.88 11.08
C VAL A 112 -6.08 18.23 10.42
N GLU A 113 -6.12 16.91 10.32
CA GLU A 113 -5.16 16.11 9.56
C GLU A 113 -5.91 15.00 8.83
N ALA A 114 -5.49 14.69 7.60
CA ALA A 114 -6.04 13.61 6.81
C ALA A 114 -5.02 12.47 6.73
N LEU A 115 -5.47 11.25 7.04
CA LEU A 115 -4.67 10.05 7.01
C LEU A 115 -5.25 9.06 6.00
N LEU A 116 -4.37 8.30 5.35
CA LEU A 116 -4.79 7.11 4.61
C LEU A 116 -5.29 6.07 5.60
N ARG A 117 -6.48 5.53 5.33
CA ARG A 117 -7.04 4.34 5.98
C ARG A 117 -6.65 3.05 5.26
N GLY A 118 -5.87 3.18 4.18
CA GLY A 118 -5.36 2.11 3.34
C GLY A 118 -5.90 2.20 1.91
N VAL A 119 -5.66 1.13 1.13
CA VAL A 119 -6.03 1.07 -0.29
C VAL A 119 -6.65 -0.26 -0.66
N ARG A 120 -7.53 -0.24 -1.68
CA ARG A 120 -8.05 -1.41 -2.39
C ARG A 120 -7.81 -1.21 -3.89
N LEU A 121 -6.73 -1.79 -4.41
CA LEU A 121 -6.44 -1.80 -5.85
C LEU A 121 -6.81 -3.15 -6.45
N ASP A 122 -7.65 -3.13 -7.48
CA ASP A 122 -7.95 -4.25 -8.35
C ASP A 122 -7.66 -3.85 -9.81
N THR A 123 -7.09 -4.77 -10.59
CA THR A 123 -6.89 -4.57 -12.02
C THR A 123 -7.52 -5.70 -12.81
N ARG A 124 -8.02 -5.38 -14.01
CA ARG A 124 -8.69 -6.32 -14.90
C ARG A 124 -8.22 -6.14 -16.33
N CYS A 125 -8.02 -7.25 -17.01
CA CYS A 125 -7.89 -7.27 -18.46
C CYS A 125 -9.23 -7.71 -19.07
N CYS A 126 -9.66 -7.00 -20.12
CA CYS A 126 -10.83 -7.35 -20.92
C CYS A 126 -10.42 -7.53 -22.39
N ASP A 127 -10.82 -8.63 -23.02
CA ASP A 127 -10.50 -8.95 -24.42
C ASP A 127 -10.99 -7.86 -25.37
N ALA A 128 -12.14 -7.24 -25.07
CA ALA A 128 -12.70 -6.14 -25.85
C ALA A 128 -11.83 -4.86 -25.86
N HIS A 129 -10.84 -4.76 -24.96
CA HIS A 129 -9.90 -3.64 -24.90
C HIS A 129 -8.52 -3.99 -25.50
N GLN A 130 -8.37 -5.20 -26.06
CA GLN A 130 -7.13 -5.63 -26.69
C GLN A 130 -7.24 -5.57 -28.23
N PRO A 131 -6.12 -5.48 -28.95
CA PRO A 131 -6.11 -5.60 -30.41
C PRO A 131 -6.63 -6.97 -30.87
N ASP A 132 -7.17 -7.02 -32.09
CA ASP A 132 -7.64 -8.25 -32.72
C ASP A 132 -6.54 -9.33 -32.73
N GLY A 133 -6.90 -10.54 -32.31
CA GLY A 133 -5.99 -11.68 -32.23
C GLY A 133 -5.00 -11.64 -31.06
N GLN A 134 -5.10 -10.67 -30.15
CA GLN A 134 -4.27 -10.57 -28.94
C GLN A 134 -5.13 -10.60 -27.68
N PRO A 135 -5.63 -11.77 -27.25
CA PRO A 135 -6.48 -11.87 -26.07
C PRO A 135 -5.73 -11.49 -24.79
N CYS A 136 -6.49 -11.22 -23.75
CA CYS A 136 -5.98 -10.92 -22.43
C CYS A 136 -5.11 -12.04 -21.87
N ASN A 137 -3.90 -11.67 -21.45
CA ASN A 137 -2.96 -12.60 -20.84
C ASN A 137 -3.20 -12.78 -19.34
N SER A 138 -3.44 -11.66 -18.64
CA SER A 138 -3.49 -11.64 -17.18
C SER A 138 -4.16 -10.38 -16.69
N ASN A 139 -4.79 -10.44 -15.52
CA ASN A 139 -5.26 -9.26 -14.81
C ASN A 139 -4.12 -8.44 -14.19
N GLY A 140 -2.90 -8.96 -14.09
CA GLY A 140 -1.80 -8.30 -13.41
C GLY A 140 -0.92 -7.42 -14.30
N PHE A 141 -0.44 -6.31 -13.73
CA PHE A 141 0.54 -5.41 -14.35
C PHE A 141 1.94 -5.56 -13.75
N TRP A 142 2.95 -5.17 -14.53
CA TRP A 142 4.32 -5.01 -14.06
C TRP A 142 4.58 -3.55 -13.69
N PRO A 143 4.66 -3.22 -12.40
CA PRO A 143 4.91 -1.84 -11.98
C PRO A 143 6.32 -1.41 -12.38
N VAL A 144 6.41 -0.17 -12.85
CA VAL A 144 7.61 0.66 -12.86
C VAL A 144 7.56 1.59 -11.65
N SER A 145 6.40 2.22 -11.42
CA SER A 145 6.10 3.01 -10.23
C SER A 145 4.64 2.79 -9.79
N LEU A 146 4.41 2.97 -8.49
CA LEU A 146 3.09 3.02 -7.87
C LEU A 146 3.16 4.02 -6.72
N GLN A 147 2.24 4.97 -6.70
CA GLN A 147 2.15 6.00 -5.68
C GLN A 147 0.69 6.27 -5.32
N VAL A 148 0.41 6.43 -4.03
CA VAL A 148 -0.85 6.92 -3.49
C VAL A 148 -0.52 7.89 -2.37
N ARG A 149 -1.05 9.11 -2.40
CA ARG A 149 -0.80 10.14 -1.39
C ARG A 149 -1.97 11.07 -1.19
N LEU A 150 -1.98 11.73 -0.04
CA LEU A 150 -2.90 12.80 0.32
C LEU A 150 -2.19 14.15 0.20
N GLY A 151 -2.85 15.12 -0.43
CA GLY A 151 -2.46 16.53 -0.40
C GLY A 151 -2.53 17.11 1.01
N GLU A 152 -2.14 18.38 1.14
CA GLU A 152 -2.33 19.12 2.39
C GLU A 152 -3.83 19.38 2.63
N VAL A 153 -4.24 19.37 3.90
CA VAL A 153 -5.63 19.65 4.24
C VAL A 153 -5.89 21.15 4.16
N ARG A 154 -6.87 21.53 3.36
CA ARG A 154 -7.36 22.90 3.21
C ARG A 154 -8.56 23.08 4.14
N LEU A 155 -8.34 23.75 5.27
CA LEU A 155 -9.38 24.04 6.26
C LEU A 155 -10.11 25.35 5.91
N ALA A 156 -11.44 25.32 5.94
CA ALA A 156 -12.30 26.47 5.74
C ALA A 156 -13.46 26.47 6.77
N PRO A 157 -14.18 27.59 6.95
CA PRO A 157 -15.34 27.61 7.83
C PRO A 157 -16.37 26.55 7.44
N GLY A 158 -16.59 25.58 8.32
CA GLY A 158 -17.56 24.51 8.15
C GLY A 158 -17.11 23.31 7.32
N TYR A 159 -15.89 23.28 6.77
CA TYR A 159 -15.41 22.11 6.02
C TYR A 159 -13.89 21.99 5.93
N ALA A 160 -13.41 20.79 5.62
CA ALA A 160 -12.02 20.51 5.26
C ALA A 160 -11.95 19.78 3.92
N GLU A 161 -10.98 20.14 3.08
CA GLU A 161 -10.72 19.48 1.79
C GLU A 161 -9.32 18.87 1.76
N VAL A 162 -9.20 17.72 1.10
CA VAL A 162 -7.91 17.07 0.84
C VAL A 162 -7.95 16.39 -0.53
N ASP A 163 -6.85 16.51 -1.27
CA ASP A 163 -6.73 15.85 -2.57
C ASP A 163 -6.17 14.44 -2.37
N VAL A 164 -6.78 13.45 -3.00
CA VAL A 164 -6.27 12.08 -3.11
C VAL A 164 -5.61 11.94 -4.47
N GLU A 165 -4.31 11.68 -4.48
CA GLU A 165 -3.51 11.59 -5.69
C GLU A 165 -2.93 10.19 -5.87
N THR A 166 -2.99 9.67 -7.10
CA THR A 166 -2.33 8.42 -7.46
C THR A 166 -1.57 8.55 -8.77
N GLN A 167 -0.46 7.84 -8.84
CA GLN A 167 0.29 7.63 -10.06
C GLN A 167 0.63 6.15 -10.19
N VAL A 168 0.30 5.58 -11.35
CA VAL A 168 0.70 4.23 -11.74
C VAL A 168 1.45 4.31 -13.05
N VAL A 169 2.67 3.79 -13.07
CA VAL A 169 3.40 3.53 -14.31
C VAL A 169 3.57 2.03 -14.42
N ARG A 170 3.02 1.44 -15.47
CA ARG A 170 3.31 0.05 -15.83
C ARG A 170 4.17 -0.01 -17.08
N GLY A 171 5.08 -0.97 -17.10
CA GLY A 171 5.93 -1.21 -18.26
C GLY A 171 5.79 -2.64 -18.74
N TRP A 172 6.00 -2.87 -20.03
CA TRP A 172 6.19 -4.23 -20.50
C TRP A 172 7.55 -4.74 -20.04
N THR A 173 7.63 -6.03 -19.72
CA THR A 173 8.88 -6.70 -19.38
C THR A 173 9.23 -7.74 -20.46
N PRO A 174 9.66 -7.31 -21.67
CA PRO A 174 10.09 -8.27 -22.68
C PRO A 174 11.44 -8.89 -22.35
N THR A 175 11.71 -10.06 -22.92
CA THR A 175 12.94 -10.86 -22.84
C THR A 175 13.48 -11.14 -21.41
N ARG A 176 13.11 -12.33 -20.89
CA ARG A 176 13.52 -12.91 -19.59
C ARG A 176 12.96 -12.24 -18.33
N GLY A 177 11.75 -11.66 -18.41
CA GLY A 177 11.04 -11.18 -17.22
C GLY A 177 10.64 -12.31 -16.25
N GLY A 178 10.46 -13.54 -16.73
CA GLY A 178 10.32 -14.75 -15.92
C GLY A 178 11.61 -15.57 -15.84
N ILE A 179 11.50 -16.84 -15.42
CA ILE A 179 12.61 -17.80 -15.49
C ILE A 179 13.11 -17.86 -16.95
N PRO A 180 14.40 -17.66 -17.26
CA PRO A 180 14.96 -17.49 -18.61
C PRO A 180 14.65 -18.57 -19.67
N VAL A 181 14.00 -19.67 -19.28
CA VAL A 181 13.66 -20.84 -20.12
C VAL A 181 12.15 -20.92 -20.40
N LEU A 182 11.35 -19.99 -19.86
CA LEU A 182 9.90 -19.95 -20.05
C LEU A 182 9.48 -18.85 -21.04
N GLU A 183 8.42 -19.17 -21.77
CA GLU A 183 7.70 -18.37 -22.77
C GLU A 183 7.59 -16.87 -22.43
N GLU A 184 7.87 -16.02 -23.42
CA GLU A 184 7.63 -14.58 -23.33
C GLU A 184 6.13 -14.31 -23.19
N LYS A 185 5.77 -13.56 -22.14
CA LYS A 185 4.36 -13.31 -21.85
C LYS A 185 3.84 -12.12 -22.66
N PRO A 186 2.69 -12.26 -23.37
CA PRO A 186 2.14 -11.19 -24.18
C PRO A 186 1.81 -9.95 -23.36
N LEU A 187 1.97 -8.78 -23.98
CA LEU A 187 1.64 -7.49 -23.41
C LEU A 187 0.13 -7.27 -23.48
N ASN A 188 -0.50 -6.90 -22.37
CA ASN A 188 -1.84 -6.32 -22.44
C ASN A 188 -1.72 -4.87 -22.93
N ALA A 189 -2.38 -4.53 -24.04
CA ALA A 189 -2.40 -3.17 -24.58
C ALA A 189 -3.09 -2.20 -23.63
N ALA A 190 -4.15 -2.65 -22.95
CA ALA A 190 -4.91 -1.88 -21.97
C ALA A 190 -5.20 -2.70 -20.71
N LEU A 191 -5.27 -2.03 -19.56
CA LEU A 191 -5.77 -2.57 -18.30
C LEU A 191 -6.77 -1.59 -17.68
N ASP A 192 -7.84 -2.15 -17.13
CA ASP A 192 -8.81 -1.42 -16.30
C ASP A 192 -8.35 -1.49 -14.83
N TYR A 193 -8.39 -0.36 -14.14
CA TYR A 193 -8.01 -0.18 -12.74
C TYR A 193 -9.23 0.28 -11.95
N ASP A 194 -9.39 -0.31 -10.78
CA ASP A 194 -10.34 0.04 -9.73
C ASP A 194 -9.52 0.27 -8.46
N LEU A 195 -9.31 1.53 -8.10
CA LEU A 195 -8.61 1.93 -6.88
C LEU A 195 -9.58 2.64 -5.94
N GLU A 196 -9.81 2.03 -4.77
CA GLU A 196 -10.44 2.68 -3.64
C GLU A 196 -9.36 3.16 -2.67
N VAL A 197 -9.46 4.41 -2.23
CA VAL A 197 -8.59 4.99 -1.20
C VAL A 197 -9.45 5.42 -0.02
N GLY A 198 -9.26 4.75 1.11
CA GLY A 198 -9.92 5.15 2.35
C GLY A 198 -9.17 6.34 2.97
N VAL A 199 -9.91 7.37 3.38
CA VAL A 199 -9.39 8.58 4.02
C VAL A 199 -10.06 8.75 5.37
N THR A 200 -9.26 9.07 6.39
CA THR A 200 -9.75 9.44 7.72
C THR A 200 -9.33 10.87 8.02
N LEU A 201 -10.29 11.75 8.25
CA LEU A 201 -10.05 13.06 8.80
C LEU A 201 -10.05 12.94 10.33
N VAL A 202 -9.01 13.46 10.97
CA VAL A 202 -8.97 13.68 12.41
C VAL A 202 -8.87 15.16 12.68
N GLY A 203 -9.68 15.68 13.60
CA GLY A 203 -9.67 17.09 13.95
C GLY A 203 -9.86 17.32 15.44
N SER A 204 -9.43 18.48 15.91
CA SER A 204 -9.74 19.00 17.25
C SER A 204 -9.52 20.53 17.28
N THR A 205 -9.69 21.12 18.45
CA THR A 205 -9.22 22.46 18.80
C THR A 205 -7.69 22.57 18.67
N ALA A 206 -7.16 23.81 18.68
CA ALA A 206 -5.71 24.04 18.61
C ALA A 206 -4.91 23.40 19.74
N ASP A 207 -5.51 23.28 20.92
CA ASP A 207 -4.89 22.67 22.10
C ASP A 207 -5.23 21.18 22.26
N GLY A 208 -6.10 20.64 21.40
CA GLY A 208 -6.54 19.25 21.44
C GLY A 208 -5.78 18.31 20.52
N LEU A 209 -5.19 18.83 19.43
CA LEU A 209 -4.46 18.03 18.44
C LEU A 209 -3.24 18.78 17.92
N ALA A 210 -2.08 18.12 17.97
CA ALA A 210 -0.92 18.48 17.16
C ALA A 210 -0.68 17.42 16.08
N ALA A 211 -0.31 17.86 14.89
CA ALA A 211 0.04 17.01 13.77
C ALA A 211 1.31 17.54 13.11
N THR A 212 2.20 16.65 12.68
CA THR A 212 3.39 17.03 11.91
C THR A 212 3.65 16.00 10.82
N ARG A 213 3.58 16.46 9.57
CA ARG A 213 3.90 15.63 8.41
C ARG A 213 5.39 15.47 8.23
N VAL A 214 5.79 14.26 7.89
CA VAL A 214 7.17 13.85 7.67
C VAL A 214 7.24 12.93 6.46
N ARG A 215 8.19 13.22 5.58
CA ARG A 215 8.55 12.35 4.46
C ARG A 215 9.90 11.67 4.71
N THR A 216 9.92 10.36 4.55
CA THR A 216 11.15 9.57 4.48
C THR A 216 11.31 9.01 3.08
N GLU A 217 12.55 8.98 2.62
CA GLU A 217 12.92 8.41 1.33
C GLU A 217 14.10 7.46 1.54
N THR A 218 14.09 6.37 0.78
CA THR A 218 15.19 5.42 0.74
C THR A 218 15.50 5.07 -0.70
N GLU A 219 16.77 4.78 -0.98
CA GLU A 219 17.23 4.37 -2.29
C GLU A 219 18.18 3.16 -2.19
N GLY A 220 18.13 2.29 -3.19
CA GLY A 220 19.13 1.25 -3.43
C GLY A 220 18.53 -0.03 -4.00
N SER A 221 19.30 -1.11 -4.04
CA SER A 221 18.88 -2.38 -4.67
C SER A 221 17.53 -2.94 -4.21
N ALA A 222 16.63 -3.20 -5.17
CA ALA A 222 15.40 -3.96 -4.97
C ALA A 222 15.65 -5.46 -4.68
N ARG A 223 16.91 -5.93 -4.69
CA ARG A 223 17.26 -7.29 -4.26
C ARG A 223 17.31 -7.45 -2.74
N LEU A 224 17.25 -6.35 -1.99
CA LEU A 224 17.21 -6.39 -0.53
C LEU A 224 15.80 -6.78 -0.06
N ARG A 225 15.66 -7.99 0.48
CA ARG A 225 14.37 -8.56 0.90
C ARG A 225 13.68 -7.78 2.01
N ASP A 226 14.47 -7.28 2.96
CA ASP A 226 13.96 -6.69 4.18
C ASP A 226 13.62 -5.20 4.05
N GLY A 227 13.58 -4.65 2.85
CA GLY A 227 13.37 -3.22 2.67
C GLY A 227 14.46 -2.40 3.36
N ARG A 228 14.22 -1.08 3.45
CA ARG A 228 15.16 -0.10 4.01
C ARG A 228 14.49 0.63 5.15
N ARG A 229 15.31 1.02 6.13
CA ARG A 229 14.89 1.83 7.26
C ARG A 229 15.33 3.27 7.06
N ALA A 230 14.50 4.20 7.49
CA ALA A 230 14.85 5.61 7.59
C ALA A 230 14.25 6.18 8.88
N SER A 231 15.02 7.02 9.57
CA SER A 231 14.59 7.66 10.80
C SER A 231 14.46 9.17 10.63
N ARG A 232 13.47 9.76 11.30
CA ARG A 232 13.24 11.21 11.37
C ARG A 232 12.89 11.63 12.78
N ARG A 233 13.41 12.77 13.20
CA ARG A 233 13.09 13.38 14.49
C ARG A 233 12.02 14.44 14.31
N VAL A 234 11.02 14.39 15.17
CA VAL A 234 9.87 15.29 15.18
C VAL A 234 9.73 15.87 16.57
N ARG A 235 9.44 17.17 16.67
CA ARG A 235 9.16 17.78 17.96
C ARG A 235 7.81 17.32 18.46
N VAL A 236 7.75 16.92 19.72
CA VAL A 236 6.52 16.44 20.37
C VAL A 236 6.38 17.00 21.77
N ARG A 237 5.16 17.09 22.28
CA ARG A 237 4.91 17.34 23.71
C ARG A 237 5.14 16.06 24.53
N ASP A 238 5.79 16.16 25.68
CA ASP A 238 6.29 15.01 26.45
C ASP A 238 5.20 14.12 27.04
N GLU A 239 4.10 14.72 27.50
CA GLU A 239 3.04 13.99 28.21
C GLU A 239 1.97 13.42 27.26
N ALA A 240 1.86 13.97 26.04
CA ALA A 240 0.86 13.54 25.08
C ALA A 240 1.28 12.23 24.38
N PRO A 241 0.38 11.25 24.18
CA PRO A 241 0.69 10.06 23.41
C PRO A 241 0.96 10.41 21.93
N VAL A 242 1.76 9.58 21.25
CA VAL A 242 2.17 9.81 19.86
C VAL A 242 1.61 8.71 18.96
N VAL A 243 0.92 9.07 17.88
CA VAL A 243 0.41 8.13 16.87
C VAL A 243 1.00 8.50 15.53
N VAL A 244 1.22 7.51 14.67
CA VAL A 244 1.74 7.74 13.33
C VAL A 244 0.74 7.18 12.35
N GLY A 245 0.15 8.05 11.53
CA GLY A 245 -0.65 7.64 10.38
C GLY A 245 0.13 7.83 9.09
N ILE A 246 -0.16 7.03 8.07
CA ILE A 246 0.41 7.22 6.74
C ILE A 246 -0.45 8.24 5.99
N THR A 247 0.18 9.21 5.32
CA THR A 247 -0.48 10.16 4.40
C THR A 247 -0.13 9.85 2.95
N GLY A 248 0.94 9.10 2.69
CA GLY A 248 1.30 8.68 1.34
C GLY A 248 2.37 7.60 1.34
N PHE A 249 2.40 6.80 0.28
CA PHE A 249 3.46 5.82 0.05
C PHE A 249 3.67 5.63 -1.45
N GLY A 250 4.87 5.20 -1.81
CA GLY A 250 5.12 4.83 -3.18
C GLY A 250 6.56 4.42 -3.46
N PHE A 251 6.76 3.94 -4.67
CA PHE A 251 8.09 3.62 -5.18
C PHE A 251 8.20 3.87 -6.68
N GLU A 252 9.45 3.94 -7.11
CA GLU A 252 9.85 3.94 -8.50
C GLU A 252 11.13 3.11 -8.65
N PHE A 253 11.20 2.25 -9.65
CA PHE A 253 12.45 1.59 -9.99
C PHE A 253 13.42 2.58 -10.61
N VAL A 254 14.57 2.76 -9.95
CA VAL A 254 15.66 3.58 -10.46
C VAL A 254 16.23 2.87 -11.69
N LYS A 255 16.39 3.63 -12.77
CA LYS A 255 16.91 3.17 -14.05
C LYS A 255 18.29 2.53 -13.86
N THR A 256 18.34 1.21 -13.81
CA THR A 256 19.61 0.47 -13.88
C THR A 256 19.53 -0.55 -15.00
N GLY A 257 20.04 -0.14 -16.15
CA GLY A 257 20.33 -0.97 -17.29
C GLY A 257 21.59 -0.42 -17.94
N ARG A 258 22.63 -1.23 -18.13
CA ARG A 258 23.85 -0.80 -18.84
C ARG A 258 23.62 -0.58 -20.34
N THR A 259 22.46 -0.98 -20.87
CA THR A 259 22.13 -0.92 -22.29
C THR A 259 20.71 -0.35 -22.47
N ARG A 260 20.47 0.32 -23.61
CA ARG A 260 19.15 0.86 -24.02
C ARG A 260 18.03 -0.18 -23.95
N PHE A 261 18.35 -1.47 -24.08
CA PHE A 261 17.38 -2.55 -24.03
C PHE A 261 16.79 -2.78 -22.63
N HIS A 262 17.48 -2.40 -21.54
CA HIS A 262 17.05 -2.65 -20.16
C HIS A 262 16.41 -1.45 -19.47
N GLU A 263 16.33 -0.30 -20.16
CA GLU A 263 15.75 0.92 -19.63
C GLU A 263 14.21 0.80 -19.54
N HIS A 264 13.59 1.35 -18.50
CA HIS A 264 12.14 1.53 -18.37
C HIS A 264 11.23 0.28 -18.41
N ARG A 265 11.74 -0.93 -18.15
CA ARG A 265 10.89 -2.13 -18.05
C ARG A 265 10.15 -2.17 -16.70
N GLY A 266 8.93 -2.70 -16.68
CA GLY A 266 8.27 -3.11 -15.43
C GLY A 266 9.04 -4.25 -14.74
N ARG A 267 8.76 -4.51 -13.46
CA ARG A 267 9.34 -5.65 -12.74
C ARG A 267 8.27 -6.56 -12.17
N TYR A 268 8.60 -7.85 -12.10
CA TYR A 268 7.91 -8.73 -11.18
C TYR A 268 8.43 -8.54 -9.75
N LEU A 269 7.56 -8.76 -8.78
CA LEU A 269 7.83 -8.51 -7.37
C LEU A 269 7.67 -9.79 -6.53
N SER A 270 8.28 -9.80 -5.35
CA SER A 270 8.07 -10.80 -4.31
C SER A 270 7.78 -10.21 -2.93
N ALA A 271 7.94 -8.91 -2.72
CA ALA A 271 7.30 -8.21 -1.60
C ALA A 271 7.12 -6.70 -1.82
N LEU A 272 6.14 -6.15 -1.09
CA LEU A 272 5.96 -4.71 -0.80
C LEU A 272 5.96 -4.55 0.72
N ASP A 273 6.71 -3.60 1.26
CA ASP A 273 6.82 -3.30 2.70
C ASP A 273 6.81 -1.78 2.87
N PHE A 274 5.70 -1.21 3.31
CA PHE A 274 5.52 0.23 3.54
C PHE A 274 4.84 0.42 4.88
N ARG A 275 5.61 0.80 5.90
CA ARG A 275 5.07 0.94 7.25
C ARG A 275 5.83 1.93 8.11
N ALA A 276 5.09 2.59 9.00
CA ALA A 276 5.67 3.26 10.15
C ALA A 276 6.13 2.19 11.16
N GLY A 277 7.36 2.34 11.64
CA GLY A 277 7.92 1.52 12.70
C GLY A 277 7.59 2.07 14.08
N ASP A 278 8.36 1.62 15.07
CA ASP A 278 8.21 2.10 16.44
C ASP A 278 8.63 3.57 16.57
N VAL A 279 8.00 4.27 17.50
CA VAL A 279 8.35 5.64 17.86
C VAL A 279 9.14 5.60 19.15
N THR A 280 10.41 6.00 19.08
CA THR A 280 11.25 6.17 20.28
C THR A 280 11.10 7.60 20.79
N ARG A 281 10.85 7.79 22.08
CA ARG A 281 10.63 9.12 22.67
C ARG A 281 11.81 9.54 23.53
N SER A 282 12.16 10.81 23.43
CA SER A 282 13.00 11.55 24.36
C SER A 282 12.34 12.91 24.66
N PRO A 283 12.78 13.64 25.71
CA PRO A 283 12.17 14.92 26.05
C PRO A 283 12.13 15.88 24.84
N GLY A 284 10.94 16.34 24.49
CA GLY A 284 10.60 17.20 23.37
C GLY A 284 10.66 16.57 21.98
N ILE A 285 11.04 15.28 21.86
CA ILE A 285 11.38 14.66 20.55
C ILE A 285 10.82 13.24 20.44
N ALA A 286 10.21 12.95 19.29
CA ALA A 286 9.88 11.61 18.83
C ALA A 286 10.79 11.26 17.64
N GLU A 287 11.49 10.13 17.73
CA GLU A 287 12.19 9.53 16.60
C GLU A 287 11.28 8.48 15.96
N LEU A 288 10.84 8.78 14.74
CA LEU A 288 10.03 7.93 13.90
C LEU A 288 10.96 7.08 13.02
N GLU A 289 10.96 5.76 13.22
CA GLU A 289 11.50 4.82 12.23
C GLU A 289 10.42 4.52 11.18
N THR A 290 10.80 4.47 9.91
CA THR A 290 9.95 4.03 8.80
C THR A 290 10.64 2.91 8.04
N ARG A 291 9.85 2.02 7.44
CA ARG A 291 10.35 0.95 6.59
C ARG A 291 9.67 1.00 5.24
N THR A 292 10.49 1.07 4.19
CA THR A 292 10.05 1.11 2.80
C THR A 292 10.83 0.10 1.97
N GLY A 293 10.15 -0.72 1.19
CA GLY A 293 10.80 -1.78 0.45
C GLY A 293 9.95 -2.34 -0.68
N VAL A 294 10.60 -2.52 -1.82
CA VAL A 294 10.13 -3.36 -2.91
C VAL A 294 11.19 -4.42 -3.12
N TRP A 295 10.77 -5.68 -3.05
CA TRP A 295 11.68 -6.80 -3.23
C TRP A 295 11.41 -7.54 -4.53
N ILE A 296 12.47 -7.76 -5.30
CA ILE A 296 12.48 -8.62 -6.48
C ILE A 296 13.39 -9.83 -6.26
N PRO A 297 12.99 -11.04 -6.69
CA PRO A 297 13.80 -12.24 -6.53
C PRO A 297 14.98 -12.22 -7.51
N ARG A 298 16.02 -13.05 -7.24
CA ARG A 298 17.23 -13.13 -8.08
C ARG A 298 16.97 -13.56 -9.52
N THR A 299 15.84 -14.22 -9.76
CA THR A 299 15.35 -14.64 -11.09
C THR A 299 14.90 -13.46 -11.95
N VAL A 300 14.67 -12.29 -11.36
CA VAL A 300 14.35 -11.05 -12.08
C VAL A 300 15.64 -10.24 -12.25
N VAL A 301 15.73 -9.54 -13.39
CA VAL A 301 16.82 -8.59 -13.66
C VAL A 301 16.89 -7.57 -12.53
N GLY A 302 18.07 -7.49 -11.89
CA GLY A 302 18.30 -6.63 -10.74
C GLY A 302 18.06 -5.17 -11.10
N THR A 303 17.51 -4.41 -10.15
CA THR A 303 17.38 -2.97 -10.27
C THR A 303 17.44 -2.28 -8.93
N ASP A 304 17.75 -0.99 -8.92
CA ASP A 304 17.59 -0.16 -7.74
C ASP A 304 16.14 0.38 -7.67
N VAL A 305 15.72 0.75 -6.47
CA VAL A 305 14.40 1.31 -6.18
C VAL A 305 14.56 2.52 -5.30
N ARG A 306 13.83 3.58 -5.63
CA ARG A 306 13.56 4.71 -4.75
C ARG A 306 12.18 4.50 -4.18
N ALA A 307 12.05 4.53 -2.86
CA ALA A 307 10.79 4.35 -2.17
C ALA A 307 10.62 5.46 -1.14
N PHE A 308 9.38 5.87 -0.91
CA PHE A 308 9.05 6.87 0.08
C PHE A 308 7.88 6.44 0.96
N LEU A 309 7.85 7.02 2.15
CA LEU A 309 6.71 7.00 3.06
C LEU A 309 6.48 8.41 3.56
N GLU A 310 5.26 8.90 3.40
CA GLU A 310 4.77 10.12 4.02
C GLU A 310 3.87 9.74 5.19
N THR A 311 4.13 10.36 6.32
CA THR A 311 3.46 10.07 7.58
C THR A 311 3.05 11.37 8.24
N SER A 312 1.99 11.33 9.04
CA SER A 312 1.70 12.39 10.01
C SER A 312 1.87 11.83 11.42
N VAL A 313 2.71 12.51 12.20
CA VAL A 313 2.88 12.27 13.63
C VAL A 313 1.80 13.06 14.36
N LEU A 314 0.81 12.35 14.88
CA LEU A 314 -0.34 12.87 15.60
C LEU A 314 -0.09 12.82 17.11
N GLN A 315 -0.48 13.89 17.81
CA GLN A 315 -0.56 13.92 19.26
C GLN A 315 -1.94 14.43 19.68
N PRO A 316 -2.85 13.55 20.13
CA PRO A 316 -4.01 14.00 20.88
C PRO A 316 -3.52 14.53 22.22
N LEU A 317 -3.78 15.80 22.48
CA LEU A 317 -3.18 16.56 23.58
C LEU A 317 -4.02 16.55 24.86
N HIS A 318 -5.23 15.98 24.79
CA HIS A 318 -6.10 15.80 25.94
C HIS A 318 -5.49 14.81 26.97
N ALA A 319 -5.60 15.10 28.27
CA ALA A 319 -5.02 14.28 29.34
C ALA A 319 -5.57 12.83 29.40
N ASP A 320 -6.82 12.67 29.00
CA ASP A 320 -7.50 11.37 28.89
C ASP A 320 -7.27 10.66 27.55
N ALA A 321 -6.42 11.19 26.67
CA ALA A 321 -6.13 10.54 25.40
C ALA A 321 -5.45 9.17 25.63
N ARG A 322 -5.84 8.18 24.82
CA ARG A 322 -5.34 6.81 24.90
C ARG A 322 -4.97 6.31 23.51
N VAL A 323 -3.91 5.52 23.46
CA VAL A 323 -3.40 4.92 22.23
C VAL A 323 -3.05 3.46 22.47
N ALA A 324 -3.64 2.55 21.70
CA ALA A 324 -3.10 1.20 21.51
C ALA A 324 -2.52 1.05 20.12
N ARG A 325 -1.57 0.13 20.00
CA ARG A 325 -0.95 -0.25 18.72
C ARG A 325 -0.99 -1.76 18.61
N GLY A 326 -1.04 -2.24 17.38
CA GLY A 326 -0.97 -3.66 17.12
C GLY A 326 -0.59 -3.95 15.69
N SER A 327 -0.47 -5.24 15.44
CA SER A 327 -0.36 -5.79 14.11
C SER A 327 -1.42 -6.84 13.93
N VAL A 328 -1.80 -7.06 12.68
CA VAL A 328 -2.68 -8.15 12.30
C VAL A 328 -2.07 -8.87 11.12
N ALA A 329 -2.02 -10.19 11.20
CA ALA A 329 -1.48 -11.04 10.16
C ALA A 329 -2.62 -11.81 9.50
N GLY A 330 -2.62 -11.83 8.17
CA GLY A 330 -3.54 -12.64 7.38
C GLY A 330 -2.86 -13.89 6.84
N SER A 331 -3.66 -14.78 6.26
CA SER A 331 -3.14 -15.88 5.46
C SER A 331 -3.99 -16.03 4.21
N LEU A 332 -3.37 -15.85 3.04
CA LEU A 332 -4.07 -15.97 1.75
C LEU A 332 -3.50 -17.16 0.98
N CYS A 333 -4.40 -18.02 0.50
CA CYS A 333 -4.05 -19.20 -0.27
C CYS A 333 -4.99 -19.32 -1.46
N ILE A 334 -4.42 -19.39 -2.67
CA ILE A 334 -5.17 -19.65 -3.89
C ILE A 334 -4.72 -21.02 -4.39
N HIS A 335 -5.60 -22.03 -4.30
CA HIS A 335 -5.32 -23.34 -4.88
C HIS A 335 -5.14 -23.23 -6.39
N SER A 336 -4.46 -24.23 -6.95
CA SER A 336 -4.37 -24.33 -8.39
C SER A 336 -5.69 -24.77 -8.98
N SER A 337 -6.12 -24.12 -10.06
CA SER A 337 -7.18 -24.66 -10.91
C SER A 337 -6.68 -25.93 -11.60
N ASP A 338 -7.63 -26.73 -12.09
CA ASP A 338 -7.35 -27.95 -12.84
C ASP A 338 -6.62 -27.68 -14.16
N GLN A 339 -6.62 -26.43 -14.63
CA GLN A 339 -5.89 -25.98 -15.82
C GLN A 339 -4.46 -25.51 -15.53
N ALA A 340 -4.06 -25.43 -14.26
CA ALA A 340 -2.71 -25.02 -13.92
C ALA A 340 -1.70 -26.09 -14.39
N PRO A 341 -0.49 -25.70 -14.83
CA PRO A 341 0.58 -26.66 -15.08
C PRO A 341 0.83 -27.53 -13.85
N PHE A 342 1.17 -28.81 -14.02
CA PHE A 342 1.31 -29.77 -12.92
C PHE A 342 2.27 -29.32 -11.79
N PHE A 343 3.29 -28.52 -12.10
CA PHE A 343 4.24 -27.95 -11.13
C PHE A 343 3.66 -26.76 -10.34
N SER A 344 2.51 -26.25 -10.75
CA SER A 344 1.73 -25.27 -10.01
C SER A 344 0.86 -25.94 -8.96
N TRP A 345 0.51 -27.22 -9.13
CA TRP A 345 -0.32 -27.98 -8.19
C TRP A 345 0.44 -28.15 -6.87
N TRP A 346 0.09 -27.29 -5.91
CA TRP A 346 0.61 -27.39 -4.56
C TRP A 346 0.01 -28.61 -3.87
N ARG A 347 0.86 -29.55 -3.46
CA ARG A 347 0.45 -30.61 -2.53
C ARG A 347 0.38 -30.02 -1.12
N PRO A 348 -0.77 -30.09 -0.43
CA PRO A 348 -0.86 -29.66 0.95
C PRO A 348 0.18 -30.41 1.77
N LYS A 349 1.13 -29.70 2.40
CA LYS A 349 1.88 -30.31 3.51
C LYS A 349 0.89 -30.47 4.65
N ALA A 350 0.58 -31.72 4.97
CA ALA A 350 -0.41 -32.15 5.96
C ALA A 350 -0.51 -31.17 7.14
N GLY A 351 -1.70 -30.57 7.30
CA GLY A 351 -2.11 -29.84 8.50
C GLY A 351 -1.62 -28.40 8.68
N ARG A 352 -0.92 -27.77 7.72
CA ARG A 352 -0.34 -26.42 7.94
C ARG A 352 -1.08 -25.23 7.36
N TYR A 353 -1.99 -25.39 6.39
CA TYR A 353 -2.63 -24.24 5.73
C TYR A 353 -4.12 -24.50 5.45
N GLY A 354 -4.95 -23.51 5.78
CA GLY A 354 -6.42 -23.55 5.77
C GLY A 354 -7.06 -23.45 4.37
N ALA A 355 -8.38 -23.19 4.34
CA ALA A 355 -9.20 -23.12 3.13
C ALA A 355 -8.71 -22.08 2.08
N VAL A 356 -9.12 -22.25 0.83
CA VAL A 356 -8.86 -21.29 -0.27
C VAL A 356 -9.42 -19.92 0.08
N GLN A 357 -8.57 -18.91 0.10
CA GLN A 357 -8.91 -17.53 0.45
C GLN A 357 -8.09 -16.56 -0.42
N SER A 358 -8.78 -15.82 -1.29
CA SER A 358 -8.19 -14.73 -2.10
C SER A 358 -8.20 -13.39 -1.39
N ALA A 359 -8.94 -13.29 -0.29
CA ALA A 359 -9.00 -12.17 0.63
C ALA A 359 -9.21 -12.70 2.07
N ASP A 360 -8.73 -11.95 3.05
CA ASP A 360 -8.85 -12.25 4.48
C ASP A 360 -9.22 -10.95 5.18
N ALA A 361 -10.06 -11.03 6.22
CA ALA A 361 -10.48 -9.88 7.01
C ALA A 361 -10.45 -10.24 8.50
N ARG A 362 -9.96 -9.33 9.32
CA ARG A 362 -9.76 -9.53 10.76
C ARG A 362 -10.34 -8.36 11.53
N VAL A 363 -11.10 -8.66 12.59
CA VAL A 363 -11.65 -7.63 13.48
C VAL A 363 -10.60 -7.24 14.50
N LEU A 364 -10.33 -5.94 14.62
CA LEU A 364 -9.39 -5.39 15.59
C LEU A 364 -10.04 -5.25 16.99
N PRO A 365 -9.24 -5.20 18.08
CA PRO A 365 -9.76 -5.10 19.44
C PRO A 365 -10.65 -3.86 19.67
N SER A 366 -11.90 -4.09 20.08
CA SER A 366 -12.90 -3.04 20.32
C SER A 366 -12.79 -2.33 21.66
N SER A 367 -11.86 -2.71 22.54
CA SER A 367 -11.55 -2.01 23.80
C SER A 367 -10.05 -1.82 24.01
N LEU A 368 -9.66 -0.65 24.52
CA LEU A 368 -8.32 -0.43 25.06
C LEU A 368 -8.19 -1.09 26.46
N PRO A 369 -7.00 -1.57 26.86
CA PRO A 369 -6.78 -2.02 28.22
C PRO A 369 -7.08 -0.89 29.23
N ALA A 370 -7.63 -1.25 30.39
CA ALA A 370 -7.77 -0.33 31.51
C ALA A 370 -6.37 0.15 31.96
N ARG A 371 -6.29 1.41 32.42
CA ARG A 371 -5.04 2.02 32.92
C ARG A 371 -4.51 1.28 34.15
#